data_AF-A0A3A4Q3V1-F1
#
_entry.id   AF-A0A3A4Q3V1-F1
#
_cell.length_a   1.000
_cell.length_b   1.000
_cell.length_c   1.000
_cell.angle_alpha   90.00
_cell.angle_beta   90.00
_cell.angle_gamma   90.00
#
_symmetry.space_group_name_H-M   'P 1'
#
loop_
_entity.id
_entity.type
_entity.pdbx_description
1 polymer ?
#
loop_
_entity_poly.entity_id
_entity_poly.type
_entity_poly.pdbx_seq_one_letter_code
_entity_poly.pdbx_strand_id
1 'polypeptide(L)'
;AAAAPTGARRRGRPPGSKSKGYRAGSLKDHIDRILRSAGGPVAIRDITRGVTKSGYKTKSKTLGNQVSAAIADMKVRKVGRGMYTV
;
A
#
# COMPACT_ATOMS: atom_id res chain seq x y z
N ALA A 1 4.48 49.93 18.68
CA ALA A 1 3.17 49.40 18.20
C ALA A 1 3.43 48.19 17.32
N ALA A 2 2.68 47.11 17.54
CA ALA A 2 2.86 45.79 16.97
C ALA A 2 2.40 45.69 15.51
N ALA A 3 3.11 44.90 14.70
CA ALA A 3 2.63 44.39 13.42
C ALA A 3 2.91 42.88 13.35
N ALA A 4 1.88 42.08 13.59
CA ALA A 4 1.91 40.63 13.43
C ALA A 4 1.55 40.28 11.98
N PRO A 5 2.32 39.45 11.27
CA PRO A 5 1.87 38.93 9.98
C PRO A 5 0.84 37.83 10.20
N THR A 6 -0.40 38.20 9.90
CA THR A 6 -1.46 37.44 9.21
C THR A 6 -1.28 35.92 9.21
N GLY A 7 -2.15 35.26 9.98
CA GLY A 7 -2.21 33.83 10.14
C GLY A 7 -2.06 33.05 8.84
N ALA A 8 -1.06 32.17 8.81
CA ALA A 8 -0.94 31.12 7.83
C ALA A 8 -2.28 30.38 7.77
N ARG A 9 -2.99 30.54 6.64
CA ARG A 9 -4.19 29.78 6.32
C ARG A 9 -3.83 28.31 6.47
N ARG A 10 -4.27 27.70 7.59
CA ARG A 10 -4.33 26.25 7.76
C ARG A 10 -5.23 25.78 6.64
N ARG A 11 -4.64 25.43 5.49
CA ARG A 11 -5.34 24.73 4.41
C ARG A 11 -5.80 23.42 5.05
N GLY A 12 -7.04 23.45 5.53
CA GLY A 12 -7.74 22.30 6.04
C GLY A 12 -7.61 21.22 4.98
N ARG A 13 -6.80 20.20 5.29
CA ARG A 13 -6.87 18.94 4.56
C ARG A 13 -8.34 18.52 4.69
N PRO A 14 -9.09 18.38 3.58
CA PRO A 14 -10.50 18.07 3.65
C PRO A 14 -10.70 16.83 4.53
N PRO A 15 -11.69 16.81 5.43
CA PRO A 15 -12.00 15.67 6.27
C PRO A 15 -12.68 14.61 5.42
N GLY A 16 -11.89 13.97 4.56
CA GLY A 16 -12.39 13.03 3.57
C GLY A 16 -11.34 11.99 3.30
N SER A 17 -11.72 10.74 3.53
CA SER A 17 -10.93 9.54 3.29
C SER A 17 -9.86 9.25 4.35
N LYS A 18 -10.31 9.21 5.62
CA LYS A 18 -9.99 8.07 6.49
C LYS A 18 -10.78 6.85 5.98
N SER A 19 -10.42 6.34 4.80
CA SER A 19 -10.83 4.97 4.51
C SER A 19 -10.07 4.10 5.51
N LYS A 20 -10.77 3.24 6.22
CA LYS A 20 -10.25 2.32 7.25
C LYS A 20 -9.41 1.19 6.60
N GLY A 21 -8.69 1.51 5.53
CA GLY A 21 -8.01 0.61 4.61
C GLY A 21 -7.04 1.36 3.69
N TYR A 22 -6.29 0.61 2.87
CA TYR A 22 -5.30 1.16 1.94
C TYR A 22 -5.95 2.10 0.91
N ARG A 23 -5.17 3.06 0.39
CA ARG A 23 -5.65 3.96 -0.68
C ARG A 23 -6.06 3.11 -1.89
N ALA A 24 -7.29 3.28 -2.38
CA ALA A 24 -7.79 2.53 -3.54
C ALA A 24 -6.85 2.72 -4.75
N GLY A 25 -6.42 1.61 -5.36
CA GLY A 25 -5.45 1.61 -6.46
C GLY A 25 -3.99 1.76 -6.03
N SER A 26 -3.70 1.79 -4.73
CA SER A 26 -2.33 1.73 -4.21
C SER A 26 -1.79 0.31 -4.26
N LEU A 27 -0.46 0.16 -4.30
CA LEU A 27 0.22 -1.12 -4.25
C LEU A 27 -0.29 -2.00 -3.08
N LYS A 28 -0.48 -1.39 -1.90
CA LYS A 28 -0.97 -2.10 -0.69
C LYS A 28 -2.40 -2.63 -0.86
N ASP A 29 -3.27 -1.91 -1.56
CA ASP A 29 -4.64 -2.33 -1.86
C ASP A 29 -4.65 -3.51 -2.84
N HIS A 30 -3.83 -3.46 -3.90
CA HIS A 30 -3.66 -4.60 -4.80
C HIS A 30 -3.11 -5.85 -4.09
N ILE A 31 -2.10 -5.68 -3.21
CA ILE A 31 -1.53 -6.78 -2.42
C ILE A 31 -2.59 -7.39 -1.48
N ASP A 32 -3.35 -6.57 -0.76
CA ASP A 32 -4.41 -7.04 0.15
C ASP A 32 -5.50 -7.83 -0.59
N ARG A 33 -5.94 -7.35 -1.77
CA ARG A 33 -6.90 -8.10 -2.61
C ARG A 33 -6.35 -9.45 -3.05
N ILE A 34 -5.09 -9.52 -3.46
CA ILE A 34 -4.46 -10.77 -3.91
C ILE A 34 -4.36 -11.76 -2.75
N LEU A 35 -3.91 -11.32 -1.58
CA LEU A 35 -3.78 -12.17 -0.40
C LEU A 35 -5.15 -12.68 0.09
N ARG A 36 -6.17 -11.81 0.13
CA ARG A 36 -7.55 -12.22 0.47
C ARG A 36 -8.14 -13.18 -0.55
N SER A 37 -7.90 -12.94 -1.84
CA SER A 37 -8.42 -13.78 -2.93
C SER A 37 -7.74 -15.15 -2.99
N ALA A 38 -6.48 -15.27 -2.55
CA ALA A 38 -5.75 -16.52 -2.57
C ALA A 38 -6.17 -17.48 -1.44
N GLY A 39 -6.70 -16.96 -0.33
CA GLY A 39 -7.17 -17.79 0.79
C GLY A 39 -6.08 -18.60 1.51
N GLY A 40 -4.81 -18.32 1.24
CA GLY A 40 -3.67 -19.05 1.78
C GLY A 40 -2.33 -18.34 1.57
N PRO A 41 -1.21 -18.96 1.97
CA PRO A 41 0.12 -18.36 1.86
C PRO A 41 0.50 -18.12 0.39
N VAL A 42 0.81 -16.88 0.04
CA VAL A 42 1.22 -16.49 -1.32
C VAL A 42 2.68 -16.06 -1.31
N ALA A 43 3.44 -16.52 -2.30
CA ALA A 43 4.83 -16.09 -2.47
C ALA A 43 4.92 -14.64 -2.97
N ILE A 44 5.95 -13.89 -2.56
CA ILE A 44 6.21 -12.52 -3.06
C ILE A 44 6.22 -12.46 -4.59
N ARG A 45 6.79 -13.48 -5.24
CA ARG A 45 6.84 -13.57 -6.71
C ARG A 45 5.45 -13.62 -7.32
N ASP A 46 4.53 -14.38 -6.73
CA ASP A 46 3.16 -14.49 -7.22
C ASP A 46 2.33 -13.25 -6.87
N ILE A 47 2.58 -12.63 -5.70
CA ILE A 47 2.00 -11.31 -5.37
C ILE A 47 2.46 -10.27 -6.40
N THR A 48 3.75 -10.23 -6.71
CA THR A 48 4.35 -9.33 -7.71
C THR A 48 3.70 -9.51 -9.08
N ARG A 49 3.55 -10.77 -9.54
CA ARG A 49 2.86 -11.11 -10.79
C ARG A 49 1.38 -10.75 -10.76
N GLY A 50 0.71 -10.97 -9.64
CA GLY A 50 -0.69 -10.63 -9.45
C GLY A 50 -0.91 -9.10 -9.49
N VAL A 51 -0.01 -8.33 -8.89
CA VAL A 51 -0.05 -6.86 -8.89
C VAL A 51 0.06 -6.34 -10.33
N THR A 52 1.04 -6.80 -11.11
CA THR A 52 1.17 -6.40 -12.51
C THR A 52 0.00 -6.88 -13.37
N LYS A 53 -0.49 -8.10 -13.16
CA LYS A 53 -1.67 -8.65 -13.86
C LYS A 53 -2.96 -7.91 -13.51
N SER A 54 -3.08 -7.39 -12.29
CA SER A 54 -4.22 -6.59 -11.83
C SER A 54 -4.25 -5.16 -12.39
N GLY A 55 -3.29 -4.81 -13.27
CA GLY A 55 -3.24 -3.52 -13.95
C GLY A 55 -2.47 -2.44 -13.19
N TYR A 56 -1.71 -2.80 -12.15
CA TYR A 56 -0.85 -1.85 -11.45
C TYR A 56 0.29 -1.39 -12.38
N LYS A 57 0.16 -0.16 -12.89
CA LYS A 57 1.18 0.45 -13.76
C LYS A 57 2.34 0.93 -12.91
N THR A 58 3.44 0.21 -12.95
CA THR A 58 4.73 0.67 -12.40
C THR A 58 5.72 0.91 -13.54
N LYS A 59 6.61 1.89 -13.35
CA LYS A 59 7.83 2.07 -14.17
C LYS A 59 9.09 1.57 -13.44
N SER A 60 8.94 1.09 -12.20
CA SER A 60 10.06 0.73 -11.34
C SER A 60 10.55 -0.69 -11.65
N LYS A 61 11.86 -0.83 -11.92
CA LYS A 61 12.52 -2.14 -12.09
C LYS A 61 12.57 -2.94 -10.77
N THR A 62 12.36 -2.28 -9.64
CA THR A 62 12.45 -2.81 -8.28
C THR A 62 11.08 -3.10 -7.64
N LEU A 63 10.05 -3.41 -8.45
CA LEU A 63 8.70 -3.67 -7.92
C LEU A 63 8.70 -4.78 -6.86
N GLY A 64 9.50 -5.83 -6.98
CA GLY A 64 9.60 -6.88 -5.94
C GLY A 64 10.07 -6.34 -4.58
N ASN A 65 11.00 -5.38 -4.56
CA ASN A 65 11.44 -4.72 -3.33
C ASN A 65 10.35 -3.81 -2.77
N GLN A 66 9.64 -3.07 -3.64
CA GLN A 66 8.50 -2.24 -3.22
C GLN A 66 7.36 -3.07 -2.63
N VAL A 67 7.07 -4.23 -3.21
CA VAL A 67 6.09 -5.19 -2.69
C VAL A 67 6.54 -5.71 -1.33
N SER A 68 7.81 -6.09 -1.19
CA SER A 68 8.36 -6.57 0.09
C SER A 68 8.29 -5.51 1.20
N ALA A 69 8.65 -4.27 0.88
CA ALA A 69 8.53 -3.14 1.81
C ALA A 69 7.07 -2.83 2.15
N ALA A 70 6.18 -2.87 1.17
CA ALA A 70 4.75 -2.68 1.37
C ALA A 70 4.16 -3.75 2.29
N ILE A 71 4.53 -5.02 2.09
CA ILE A 71 4.15 -6.15 2.94
C ILE A 71 4.69 -5.96 4.38
N ALA A 72 5.92 -5.48 4.55
CA ALA A 72 6.49 -5.21 5.87
C ALA A 72 5.75 -4.10 6.65
N ASP A 73 5.21 -3.11 5.93
CA ASP A 73 4.34 -2.08 6.52
C ASP A 73 2.90 -2.57 6.81
N MET A 74 2.50 -3.70 6.24
CA MET A 74 1.13 -4.23 6.35
C MET A 74 1.02 -5.21 7.51
N LYS A 75 -0.20 -5.37 8.06
CA LYS A 75 -0.50 -6.42 9.05
C LYS A 75 -0.68 -7.78 8.37
N VAL A 76 0.37 -8.30 7.74
CA VAL A 76 0.38 -9.60 7.07
C VAL A 76 1.39 -10.51 7.75
N ARG A 77 1.03 -11.79 7.92
CA ARG A 77 1.88 -12.78 8.59
C ARG A 77 2.78 -13.44 7.56
N LYS A 78 4.06 -13.52 7.88
CA LYS A 78 5.03 -14.32 7.12
C LYS A 78 4.93 -15.77 7.57
N VAL A 79 4.57 -16.66 6.65
CA VAL A 79 4.33 -18.09 6.95
C VAL A 79 5.57 -18.94 6.61
N GLY A 80 6.45 -18.44 5.74
CA GLY A 80 7.66 -19.15 5.30
C GLY A 80 8.63 -18.26 4.52
N ARG A 81 9.62 -18.87 3.85
CA ARG A 81 10.60 -18.15 3.01
C ARG A 81 9.89 -17.44 1.84
N GLY A 82 9.58 -16.17 2.06
CA GLY A 82 8.95 -15.31 1.05
C GLY A 82 7.46 -15.55 0.85
N MET A 83 6.78 -16.25 1.78
CA MET A 83 5.34 -16.50 1.74
C MET A 83 4.60 -15.69 2.79
N TYR A 84 3.47 -15.11 2.40
CA TYR A 84 2.69 -14.18 3.21
C TYR A 84 1.21 -14.52 3.16
N THR A 85 0.53 -14.33 4.28
CA THR A 85 -0.93 -14.43 4.43
C THR A 85 -1.48 -13.20 5.14
N VAL A 86 -2.73 -12.84 4.84
CA VAL A 86 -3.53 -11.93 5.67
C VAL A 86 -4.03 -12.65 6.92
#